data_AF-A0A7C0YC78-F1
#
_entry.id   AF-A0A7C0YC78-F1
#
_cell.length_a   1.000
_cell.length_b   1.000
_cell.length_c   1.000
_cell.angle_alpha   90.00
_cell.angle_beta   90.00
_cell.angle_gamma   90.00
#
_symmetry.space_group_name_H-M   'P 1'
#
loop_
_entity.id
_entity.type
_entity.pdbx_description
1 polymer ?
#
loop_
_entity_poly.entity_id
_entity_poly.type
_entity_poly.pdbx_seq_one_letter_code
_entity_poly.pdbx_strand_id
1 'polypeptide(L)'
;MKKALLSALCSGLVIPGLGQVLNHDLKKGLALLVITLGLFVALLVDLYAILNSMIQNPHAYSFDPDGIISAFRDYHPSRLHAIVIAFLVVWIYAIVDAFVYGTRLDREEKTD
;
A
#
# COMPACT_ATOMS: atom_id res chain seq x y z
N MET A 1 11.77 14.26 18.45
CA MET A 1 10.48 14.49 17.74
C MET A 1 10.68 14.73 16.25
N LYS A 2 11.74 15.45 15.82
CA LYS A 2 12.00 15.67 14.39
C LYS A 2 12.26 14.35 13.64
N LYS A 3 12.96 13.40 14.27
CA LYS A 3 13.24 12.07 13.70
C LYS A 3 11.98 11.21 13.60
N ALA A 4 11.15 11.14 14.66
CA ALA A 4 9.87 10.42 14.61
C ALA A 4 8.92 10.90 13.51
N LEU A 5 8.79 12.22 13.34
CA LEU A 5 7.97 12.78 12.28
C LEU A 5 8.54 12.47 10.89
N LEU A 6 9.87 12.55 10.73
CA LEU A 6 10.54 12.20 9.49
C LEU A 6 10.31 10.71 9.13
N SER A 7 10.47 9.78 10.07
CA SER A 7 10.22 8.35 9.85
C SER A 7 8.77 8.07 9.45
N ALA A 8 7.81 8.74 10.10
CA ALA A 8 6.40 8.62 9.76
C ALA A 8 6.10 9.16 8.35
N LEU A 9 6.63 10.34 8.01
CA LEU A 9 6.48 10.95 6.69
C LEU A 9 7.13 10.09 5.60
N CYS A 10 8.30 9.49 5.86
CA CYS A 10 8.94 8.57 4.93
C CYS A 10 8.10 7.31 4.68
N SER A 11 7.47 6.75 5.72
CA SER A 11 6.55 5.61 5.56
C SER A 11 5.25 5.98 4.87
N GLY A 12 4.78 7.22 5.06
CA GLY A 12 3.50 7.69 4.53
C GLY A 12 3.57 8.22 3.09
N LEU A 13 4.63 8.95 2.75
CA LEU A 13 4.74 9.71 1.50
C LEU A 13 5.73 9.13 0.49
N VAL A 14 6.65 8.27 0.92
CA VAL A 14 7.66 7.69 0.02
C VAL A 14 7.34 6.23 -0.24
N ILE A 15 7.45 5.37 0.77
CA ILE A 15 7.11 3.95 0.66
C ILE A 15 6.85 3.34 2.05
N PRO A 16 5.79 2.54 2.23
CA PRO A 16 5.55 1.83 3.47
C PRO A 16 6.75 0.94 3.85
N GLY A 17 7.19 1.02 5.10
CA GLY A 17 8.38 0.31 5.59
C GLY A 17 9.65 1.16 5.67
N LEU A 18 9.72 2.31 5.00
CA LEU A 18 10.93 3.15 5.00
C LEU A 18 11.23 3.79 6.36
N GLY A 19 10.21 4.22 7.10
CA GLY A 19 10.40 4.77 8.43
C GLY A 19 10.96 3.76 9.41
N GLN A 20 10.60 2.48 9.29
CA GLN A 20 11.19 1.39 10.06
C GLN A 20 12.67 1.22 9.72
N VAL A 21 13.05 1.33 8.45
CA VAL A 21 14.46 1.32 8.01
C VAL A 21 15.24 2.49 8.64
N LEU A 22 14.68 3.70 8.63
CA LEU A 22 15.28 4.88 9.27
C LEU A 22 15.37 4.75 10.79
N ASN A 23 14.44 4.02 11.40
CA ASN A 23 14.45 3.68 12.81
C ASN A 23 15.37 2.49 13.15
N HIS A 24 16.20 2.02 12.21
CA HIS A 24 17.08 0.86 12.36
C HIS A 24 16.38 -0.50 12.58
N ASP A 25 15.06 -0.59 12.36
CA ASP A 25 14.29 -1.84 12.40
C ASP A 25 14.15 -2.44 10.99
N LEU A 26 15.28 -2.91 10.45
CA LEU A 26 15.36 -3.43 9.07
C LEU A 26 14.46 -4.64 8.83
N LYS A 27 14.26 -5.49 9.83
CA LYS A 27 13.43 -6.70 9.70
C LYS A 27 11.98 -6.32 9.45
N LYS A 28 11.43 -5.39 10.24
CA LYS A 28 10.07 -4.89 10.02
C LYS A 28 9.96 -4.05 8.76
N GLY A 29 10.94 -3.19 8.49
CA GLY A 29 10.96 -2.38 7.27
C GLY A 29 10.89 -3.24 6.01
N LEU A 30 11.73 -4.28 5.94
CA LEU A 30 11.73 -5.22 4.82
C LEU A 30 10.42 -6.02 4.75
N ALA A 31 9.88 -6.50 5.88
CA ALA A 31 8.63 -7.22 5.89
C ALA A 31 7.46 -6.36 5.37
N LEU A 32 7.34 -5.11 5.84
CA LEU A 32 6.31 -4.18 5.39
C LEU A 32 6.47 -3.81 3.91
N LEU A 33 7.71 -3.61 3.46
CA LEU A 33 8.02 -3.36 2.06
C LEU A 33 7.56 -4.53 1.17
N VAL A 34 7.92 -5.76 1.53
CA VAL A 34 7.56 -6.97 0.77
C VAL A 34 6.04 -7.19 0.75
N ILE A 35 5.36 -7.03 1.89
CA ILE A 35 3.90 -7.17 1.98
C ILE A 35 3.21 -6.13 1.09
N THR A 36 3.62 -4.87 1.21
CA THR A 36 3.06 -3.76 0.43
C THR A 36 3.30 -3.96 -1.07
N LEU A 37 4.51 -4.37 -1.45
CA LEU A 37 4.84 -4.69 -2.83
C LEU A 37 4.00 -5.85 -3.36
N GLY A 38 3.83 -6.91 -2.58
CA GLY A 38 2.99 -8.05 -2.94
C GLY A 38 1.54 -7.66 -3.18
N LEU A 39 0.97 -6.85 -2.29
CA LEU A 39 -0.39 -6.32 -2.44
C LEU A 39 -0.51 -5.38 -3.66
N PHE A 40 0.50 -4.55 -3.92
CA PHE A 40 0.55 -3.68 -5.09
C PHE A 40 0.59 -4.49 -6.40
N VAL A 41 1.44 -5.51 -6.47
CA VAL A 41 1.52 -6.42 -7.63
C VAL A 41 0.19 -7.15 -7.82
N ALA A 42 -0.42 -7.65 -6.74
CA ALA A 42 -1.73 -8.31 -6.81
C ALA A 42 -2.81 -7.37 -7.37
N LEU A 43 -2.80 -6.10 -6.96
CA LEU A 43 -3.71 -5.08 -7.50
C LEU A 43 -3.50 -4.87 -9.01
N LEU A 44 -2.24 -4.77 -9.47
CA LEU A 44 -1.92 -4.62 -10.89
C LEU A 44 -2.35 -5.84 -11.71
N VAL A 45 -2.16 -7.05 -11.20
CA VAL A 45 -2.60 -8.29 -11.85
C VAL A 45 -4.12 -8.31 -12.01
N ASP A 46 -4.86 -7.92 -10.98
CA ASP A 46 -6.32 -7.85 -11.04
C ASP A 46 -6.82 -6.78 -12.02
N LEU A 47 -6.22 -5.60 -12.02
CA LEU A 47 -6.54 -4.54 -12.98
C LEU A 47 -6.23 -4.98 -14.42
N TYR A 48 -5.09 -5.64 -14.63
CA TYR A 48 -4.73 -6.20 -15.93
C TYR A 48 -5.75 -7.24 -16.40
N ALA A 49 -6.23 -8.10 -15.50
CA ALA A 49 -7.23 -9.11 -15.84
C ALA A 49 -8.56 -8.48 -16.29
N ILE A 50 -9.00 -7.39 -15.64
CA ILE A 50 -10.18 -6.62 -16.04
C ILE A 50 -9.98 -6.04 -17.44
N LEU A 51 -8.87 -5.35 -17.67
CA LEU A 51 -8.54 -4.76 -18.98
C LEU A 51 -8.45 -5.81 -20.08
N ASN A 52 -7.80 -6.95 -19.80
CA ASN A 52 -7.70 -8.05 -20.74
C ASN A 52 -9.07 -8.65 -21.08
N SER A 53 -9.99 -8.72 -20.11
CA SER A 53 -11.38 -9.14 -20.35
C SER A 53 -12.11 -8.18 -21.30
N MET A 54 -11.90 -6.87 -21.18
CA MET A 54 -12.46 -5.87 -22.10
C MET A 54 -11.90 -6.04 -23.53
N ILE A 55 -10.58 -6.25 -23.65
CA ILE A 55 -9.93 -6.47 -24.95
C ILE A 55 -10.44 -7.74 -25.63
N GLN A 56 -10.65 -8.82 -24.86
CA GLN A 56 -11.14 -10.10 -25.37
C GLN A 56 -12.62 -10.06 -25.74
N ASN A 57 -13.40 -9.14 -25.17
CA ASN A 57 -14.85 -9.02 -25.37
C ASN A 57 -15.24 -7.61 -25.83
N PRO A 58 -14.78 -7.14 -27.01
CA PRO A 58 -14.98 -5.77 -27.47
C PRO A 58 -16.44 -5.44 -27.81
N HIS A 59 -17.29 -6.45 -27.96
CA HIS A 59 -18.74 -6.27 -28.15
C HIS A 59 -19.51 -6.13 -26.83
N ALA A 60 -18.91 -6.55 -25.70
CA ALA A 60 -19.53 -6.49 -24.38
C ALA A 60 -19.14 -5.20 -23.62
N TYR A 61 -17.93 -4.69 -23.85
CA TYR A 61 -17.40 -3.51 -23.16
C TYR A 61 -16.77 -2.52 -24.13
N SER A 62 -17.12 -1.25 -23.99
CA SER A 62 -16.47 -0.12 -24.67
C SER A 62 -15.25 0.38 -23.89
N PHE A 63 -14.30 1.01 -24.58
CA PHE A 63 -13.13 1.67 -23.96
C PHE A 63 -13.40 3.13 -23.56
N ASP A 64 -14.64 3.41 -23.18
CA ASP A 64 -15.06 4.68 -22.58
C ASP A 64 -15.26 4.52 -21.06
N PRO A 65 -15.43 5.61 -20.30
CA PRO A 65 -15.57 5.52 -18.84
C PRO A 65 -16.71 4.58 -18.40
N ASP A 66 -17.83 4.57 -19.13
CA ASP A 66 -18.98 3.74 -18.80
C ASP A 66 -18.69 2.24 -19.03
N GLY A 67 -17.99 1.89 -20.12
CA GLY A 67 -17.56 0.54 -20.42
C GLY A 67 -16.49 0.01 -19.46
N ILE A 68 -15.61 0.87 -18.95
CA ILE A 68 -14.65 0.50 -17.90
C ILE A 68 -15.38 0.21 -16.58
N ILE A 69 -16.35 1.05 -16.20
CA ILE A 69 -17.12 0.87 -14.97
C ILE A 69 -17.97 -0.40 -15.03
N SER A 70 -18.58 -0.72 -16.18
CA SER A 70 -19.35 -1.96 -16.35
C SER A 70 -18.45 -3.19 -16.27
N ALA A 71 -17.31 -3.20 -16.96
CA ALA A 71 -16.34 -4.29 -16.89
C ALA A 71 -15.84 -4.53 -15.46
N PHE A 72 -15.58 -3.46 -14.72
CA PHE A 72 -15.18 -3.54 -13.31
C PHE A 72 -16.29 -4.12 -12.42
N ARG A 73 -17.56 -3.75 -12.66
CA ARG A 73 -18.71 -4.25 -11.90
C ARG A 73 -18.95 -5.73 -12.15
N ASP A 74 -18.83 -6.16 -13.40
CA ASP A 74 -19.09 -7.54 -13.82
C ASP A 74 -17.96 -8.51 -13.40
N TYR A 75 -16.74 -8.00 -13.23
CA TYR A 75 -15.59 -8.79 -12.77
C TYR A 75 -15.65 -9.21 -11.28
N HIS A 76 -16.75 -8.91 -10.57
CA HIS A 76 -16.91 -9.15 -9.12
C HIS A 76 -15.79 -8.52 -8.28
N PRO A 77 -15.88 -7.22 -7.96
CA PRO A 77 -14.77 -6.45 -7.39
C PRO A 77 -14.43 -6.79 -5.93
N SER A 78 -15.02 -7.84 -5.33
CA SER A 78 -14.80 -8.20 -3.93
C SER A 78 -13.33 -8.49 -3.61
N ARG A 79 -12.62 -9.20 -4.50
CA ARG A 79 -11.18 -9.48 -4.34
C ARG A 79 -10.34 -8.21 -4.44
N LEU A 80 -10.62 -7.37 -5.44
CA LEU A 80 -9.90 -6.11 -5.62
C LEU A 80 -10.15 -5.16 -4.44
N HIS A 81 -11.38 -5.03 -3.96
CA HIS A 81 -11.70 -4.27 -2.75
C HIS A 81 -10.96 -4.82 -1.52
N ALA A 82 -10.91 -6.14 -1.35
CA ALA A 82 -10.17 -6.75 -0.24
C ALA A 82 -8.67 -6.44 -0.30
N ILE A 83 -8.06 -6.50 -1.48
CA ILE A 83 -6.64 -6.13 -1.69
C ILE A 83 -6.42 -4.65 -1.35
N VAL A 84 -7.29 -3.75 -1.83
CA VAL A 84 -7.18 -2.31 -1.55
C VAL A 84 -7.33 -2.02 -0.05
N ILE A 85 -8.30 -2.64 0.62
CA ILE A 85 -8.50 -2.49 2.07
C ILE A 85 -7.27 -3.01 2.82
N ALA A 86 -6.77 -4.20 2.48
CA ALA A 86 -5.56 -4.75 3.09
C ALA A 86 -4.35 -3.85 2.87
N PHE A 87 -4.19 -3.31 1.66
CA PHE A 87 -3.12 -2.37 1.31
C PHE A 87 -3.19 -1.10 2.16
N LEU A 88 -4.37 -0.49 2.30
CA LEU A 88 -4.57 0.70 3.12
C LEU A 88 -4.32 0.41 4.61
N VAL A 89 -4.77 -0.73 5.13
CA VAL A 89 -4.54 -1.14 6.52
C VAL A 89 -3.05 -1.31 6.79
N VAL A 90 -2.32 -2.02 5.92
CA VAL A 90 -0.87 -2.20 6.04
C VAL A 90 -0.14 -0.86 5.94
N TRP A 91 -0.58 0.03 5.04
CA TRP A 91 0.01 1.35 4.89
C TRP A 91 -0.17 2.22 6.14
N ILE A 92 -1.40 2.32 6.66
CA ILE A 92 -1.68 3.06 7.89
C ILE A 92 -0.90 2.47 9.06
N TYR A 93 -0.86 1.14 9.17
CA TYR A 93 -0.03 0.45 10.17
C TYR A 93 1.44 0.85 10.06
N ALA A 94 2.02 0.86 8.86
CA ALA A 94 3.42 1.23 8.66
C ALA A 94 3.72 2.68 9.09
N ILE A 95 2.80 3.62 8.85
CA ILE A 95 2.93 5.01 9.29
C ILE A 95 2.91 5.09 10.82
N VAL A 96 1.92 4.45 11.46
CA VAL A 96 1.75 4.48 12.92
C VAL A 96 2.93 3.80 13.62
N ASP A 97 3.36 2.64 13.14
CA ASP A 97 4.49 1.89 13.69
C ASP A 97 5.79 2.70 13.59
N ALA A 98 6.07 3.32 12.43
CA ALA A 98 7.25 4.18 12.25
C ALA A 98 7.22 5.41 13.19
N PHE A 99 6.05 6.01 13.40
CA PHE A 99 5.88 7.13 14.31
C PHE A 99 6.10 6.71 15.77
N VAL A 100 5.36 5.69 16.23
CA VAL A 100 5.43 5.23 17.63
C VAL A 100 6.84 4.77 17.98
N TYR A 101 7.47 3.96 17.13
CA TYR A 101 8.83 3.51 17.36
C TYR A 101 9.84 4.67 17.33
N GLY A 102 9.70 5.59 16.37
CA GLY A 102 10.54 6.79 16.31
C GLY A 102 10.41 7.68 17.55
N THR A 103 9.20 7.81 18.12
CA THR A 103 9.00 8.58 19.36
C THR A 103 9.64 7.93 20.58
N ARG A 104 9.75 6.61 20.61
CA ARG A 104 10.46 5.88 21.68
C ARG A 104 11.96 6.15 21.62
N LEU A 105 12.56 6.00 20.44
CA LEU A 105 13.98 6.32 20.22
C LEU A 105 14.30 7.78 20.58
N ASP A 106 13.45 8.72 20.15
CA ASP A 106 13.59 10.15 20.47
C ASP A 106 13.52 10.46 21.98
N ARG A 107 12.92 9.58 22.80
CA ARG A 107 12.86 9.74 24.26
C ARG A 107 14.09 9.15 24.94
N GLU A 108 14.55 7.99 24.48
CA GLU A 108 15.76 7.33 24.98
C GLU A 108 16.98 8.24 24.76
N GLU A 109 17.15 8.82 23.56
CA GLU A 109 18.24 9.75 23.21
C GLU A 109 18.23 11.08 24.00
N LYS A 110 17.14 11.41 24.69
CA LYS A 110 17.03 12.62 25.54
C LYS A 110 17.31 12.36 27.02
N THR A 111 17.37 11.10 27.42
CA THR A 111 17.56 10.71 28.82
C THR A 111 19.03 10.39 29.13
N ASP A 112 19.82 10.14 28.08
CA ASP A 112 21.29 10.10 28.07
C ASP A 112 21.91 11.51 27.90
#